data_AF-A0A359CTQ1-F1
#
_entry.id   AF-A0A359CTQ1-F1
#
_cell.length_a   1.000
_cell.length_b   1.000
_cell.length_c   1.000
_cell.angle_alpha   90.00
_cell.angle_beta   90.00
_cell.angle_gamma   90.00
#
_symmetry.space_group_name_H-M   'P 1'
#
loop_
_entity.id
_entity.type
_entity.pdbx_description
1 polymer ?
#
loop_
_entity_poly.entity_id
_entity_poly.type
_entity_poly.pdbx_seq_one_letter_code
_entity_poly.pdbx_strand_id
1 'polypeptide(L)'
;MYLKNLSIVNFKNYEQAELDFSPKINCFVGLNGSGKTNLLDAVHYLSFCKSFFNPIDSQNIRHGEEYFVIQGLFFKNEAEENIYCGMKMNQKKQFKRNKKEYSRLADHIGLIPLVMISPEDSFLISEGSEDRRRFVDSVISQYDREYLEDLIIYNRILQHRNKLLKEFANSGTYDEDSLELWNDQLIAPGKKIHEKRKQFIEQLIPVFQKYYEYISSGNESVSLTYQSHLENEDFKTLLSSSLRKDMILQYTTVGTHKDDLIFTVNNFPLKKSGSQGQQKTFLLALKLAQFDFIKNINNLNPLLLLDDIFDKLDAIRVSKLLALVSENHFGQIFITDTNLERTEQILSKLTIDYQVFNVTKGAIA
;
A
#
# COMPACT_ATOMS: atom_id res chain seq x y z
N MET A 1 -8.85 7.13 15.42
CA MET A 1 -7.76 6.20 15.79
C MET A 1 -6.44 6.94 15.63
N TYR A 2 -5.50 6.78 16.55
CA TYR A 2 -4.14 7.31 16.40
C TYR A 2 -3.13 6.39 17.12
N LEU A 3 -1.87 6.40 16.69
CA LEU A 3 -0.74 5.76 17.35
C LEU A 3 -0.25 6.69 18.47
N LYS A 4 -0.32 6.23 19.71
CA LYS A 4 0.11 6.99 20.90
C LYS A 4 1.60 6.81 21.16
N ASN A 5 2.08 5.56 21.10
CA ASN A 5 3.46 5.20 21.38
C ASN A 5 3.97 4.15 20.39
N LEU A 6 5.25 4.24 20.03
CA LEU A 6 5.98 3.27 19.21
C LEU A 6 7.29 2.90 19.88
N SER A 7 7.50 1.60 20.05
CA SER A 7 8.75 1.00 20.52
C SER A 7 9.34 0.12 19.41
N ILE A 8 10.63 0.29 19.16
CA ILE A 8 11.39 -0.42 18.13
C ILE A 8 12.65 -0.98 18.77
N VAL A 9 12.98 -2.22 18.43
CA VAL A 9 14.26 -2.86 18.75
C VAL A 9 14.79 -3.57 17.51
N ASN A 10 16.05 -3.30 17.16
CA ASN A 10 16.81 -3.96 16.08
C ASN A 10 16.10 -3.95 14.70
N PHE A 11 15.31 -2.93 14.39
CA PHE A 11 14.63 -2.80 13.11
C PHE A 11 15.42 -1.90 12.17
N LYS A 12 15.92 -2.48 11.07
CA LYS A 12 16.73 -1.79 10.05
C LYS A 12 17.91 -1.03 10.66
N ASN A 13 17.87 0.31 10.70
CA ASN A 13 18.96 1.12 11.25
C ASN A 13 18.75 1.52 12.72
N TYR A 14 17.62 1.14 13.34
CA TYR A 14 17.34 1.41 14.75
C TYR A 14 17.80 0.25 15.62
N GLU A 15 18.66 0.54 16.59
CA GLU A 15 18.99 -0.39 17.68
C GLU A 15 17.85 -0.43 18.70
N GLN A 16 17.46 0.74 19.19
CA GLN A 16 16.31 0.92 20.06
C GLN A 16 15.72 2.32 19.83
N ALA A 17 14.40 2.43 19.83
CA ALA A 17 13.70 3.71 19.87
C ALA A 17 12.38 3.56 20.64
N GLU A 18 12.02 4.59 21.40
CA GLU A 18 10.73 4.70 22.08
C GLU A 18 10.22 6.13 21.90
N LEU A 19 9.02 6.27 21.35
CA LEU A 19 8.47 7.55 20.90
C LEU A 19 7.02 7.65 21.31
N ASP A 20 6.66 8.77 21.93
CA ASP A 20 5.28 9.19 22.12
C ASP A 20 4.91 10.23 21.06
N PHE A 21 3.70 10.15 20.52
CA PHE A 21 3.27 10.97 19.38
C PHE A 21 2.10 11.89 19.72
N SER A 22 2.05 13.02 19.03
CA SER A 22 0.85 13.84 18.93
C SER A 22 -0.26 13.06 18.20
N PRO A 23 -1.53 13.16 18.63
CA PRO A 23 -2.67 12.59 17.91
C PRO A 23 -2.92 13.23 16.54
N LYS A 24 -2.20 14.30 16.19
CA LYS A 24 -2.38 15.06 14.95
C LYS A 24 -1.16 14.99 14.05
N ILE A 25 -0.15 15.84 14.19
CA ILE A 25 0.97 15.92 13.25
C ILE A 25 2.29 15.51 13.93
N ASN A 26 3.05 14.63 13.30
CA ASN A 26 4.35 14.19 13.79
C ASN A 26 5.38 14.30 12.67
N CYS A 27 6.38 15.16 12.84
CA CYS A 27 7.39 15.43 11.84
C CYS A 27 8.74 14.87 12.27
N PHE A 28 9.33 14.01 11.44
CA PHE A 28 10.69 13.51 11.61
C PHE A 28 11.62 14.27 10.68
N VAL A 29 12.60 14.96 11.25
CA VAL A 29 13.53 15.80 10.50
C VAL A 29 14.96 15.31 10.66
N GLY A 30 15.72 15.29 9.57
CA GLY A 30 17.13 14.89 9.61
C GLY A 30 17.69 14.63 8.22
N LEU A 31 19.01 14.48 8.13
CA LEU A 31 19.71 14.27 6.85
C LEU A 31 19.22 13.00 6.12
N ASN A 32 19.49 12.93 4.82
CA ASN A 32 19.24 11.72 4.03
C ASN A 32 19.97 10.52 4.64
N GLY A 33 19.28 9.37 4.71
CA GLY A 33 19.81 8.16 5.31
C GLY A 33 19.84 8.14 6.85
N SER A 34 19.27 9.14 7.54
CA SER A 34 19.26 9.16 9.02
C SER A 34 18.32 8.13 9.67
N GLY A 35 17.37 7.57 8.90
CA GLY A 35 16.40 6.57 9.38
C GLY A 35 14.94 7.03 9.42
N LYS A 36 14.62 8.25 8.96
CA LYS A 36 13.25 8.79 8.98
C LYS A 36 12.23 7.86 8.32
N THR A 37 12.53 7.44 7.09
CA THR A 37 11.73 6.51 6.29
C THR A 37 11.54 5.16 6.99
N ASN A 38 12.53 4.70 7.75
CA ASN A 38 12.43 3.43 8.49
C ASN A 38 11.47 3.53 9.70
N LEU A 39 11.22 4.72 10.27
CA LEU A 39 10.17 4.91 11.27
C LEU A 39 8.78 4.79 10.65
N LEU A 40 8.57 5.46 9.52
CA LEU A 40 7.32 5.34 8.77
C LEU A 40 7.07 3.90 8.36
N ASP A 41 8.12 3.20 7.92
CA ASP A 41 8.03 1.80 7.58
C ASP A 41 7.69 0.92 8.79
N ALA A 42 8.17 1.24 10.00
CA ALA A 42 7.78 0.53 11.22
C ALA A 42 6.27 0.71 11.52
N VAL A 43 5.74 1.93 11.34
CA VAL A 43 4.29 2.20 11.48
C VAL A 43 3.49 1.44 10.40
N HIS A 44 3.96 1.46 9.15
CA HIS A 44 3.36 0.67 8.07
C HIS A 44 3.38 -0.84 8.38
N TYR A 45 4.48 -1.33 8.93
CA TYR A 45 4.67 -2.73 9.31
C TYR A 45 3.62 -3.17 10.33
N LEU A 46 3.32 -2.31 11.33
CA LEU A 46 2.27 -2.56 12.32
C LEU A 46 0.85 -2.57 11.74
N SER A 47 0.63 -2.06 10.53
CA SER A 47 -0.67 -2.04 9.85
C SER A 47 -0.82 -3.20 8.85
N PHE A 48 0.22 -3.46 8.05
CA PHE A 48 0.18 -4.44 6.95
C PHE A 48 0.88 -5.77 7.25
N CYS A 49 1.45 -5.91 8.46
CA CYS A 49 2.30 -7.03 8.86
C CYS A 49 3.55 -7.23 7.99
N LYS A 50 3.94 -6.25 7.16
CA LYS A 50 5.08 -6.30 6.26
C LYS A 50 5.62 -4.90 5.99
N SER A 51 6.90 -4.82 5.63
CA SER A 51 7.51 -3.56 5.21
C SER A 51 6.92 -3.10 3.88
N PHE A 52 6.81 -1.78 3.73
CA PHE A 52 6.48 -1.12 2.47
C PHE A 52 7.59 -1.27 1.44
N PHE A 53 8.86 -1.21 1.89
CA PHE A 53 10.03 -1.17 1.02
C PHE A 53 10.66 -2.54 0.76
N ASN A 54 10.74 -3.40 1.79
CA ASN A 54 11.39 -4.70 1.68
C ASN A 54 10.47 -5.85 2.14
N PRO A 55 9.85 -6.59 1.21
CA PRO A 55 8.89 -7.63 1.58
C PRO A 55 9.52 -8.83 2.31
N ILE A 56 10.85 -8.97 2.29
CA ILE A 56 11.56 -10.08 2.95
C ILE A 56 11.80 -9.71 4.41
N ASP A 57 11.03 -10.31 5.32
CA ASP A 57 11.05 -10.00 6.75
C ASP A 57 12.44 -10.06 7.38
N SER A 58 13.25 -11.09 7.07
CA SER A 58 14.60 -11.25 7.62
C SER A 58 15.56 -10.13 7.21
N GLN A 59 15.31 -9.46 6.08
CA GLN A 59 16.13 -8.35 5.60
C GLN A 59 15.76 -7.01 6.27
N ASN A 60 14.73 -7.00 7.11
CA ASN A 60 14.38 -5.84 7.93
C ASN A 60 15.01 -5.89 9.34
N ILE A 61 15.72 -6.98 9.68
CA ILE A 61 16.52 -7.07 10.91
C ILE A 61 17.76 -6.17 10.76
N ARG A 62 18.11 -5.45 11.83
CA ARG A 62 19.34 -4.65 11.88
C ARG A 62 20.57 -5.52 11.64
N HIS A 63 21.52 -5.03 10.85
CA HIS A 63 22.74 -5.77 10.54
C HIS A 63 23.50 -6.16 11.81
N GLY A 64 23.90 -7.43 11.88
CA GLY A 64 24.59 -8.00 13.04
C GLY A 64 23.66 -8.57 14.11
N GLU A 65 22.35 -8.34 14.01
CA GLU A 65 21.36 -8.81 14.98
C GLU A 65 20.61 -10.04 14.46
N GLU A 66 20.00 -10.80 15.38
CA GLU A 66 19.27 -12.04 15.05
C GLU A 66 17.75 -11.84 15.00
N TYR A 67 17.24 -10.68 15.42
CA TYR A 67 15.82 -10.43 15.54
C TYR A 67 15.49 -8.94 15.52
N PHE A 68 14.22 -8.61 15.26
CA PHE A 68 13.66 -7.28 15.52
C PHE A 68 12.33 -7.39 16.27
N VAL A 69 11.97 -6.30 16.95
CA VAL A 69 10.66 -6.10 17.57
C VAL A 69 10.13 -4.72 17.19
N ILE A 70 8.84 -4.65 16.84
CA ILE A 70 8.10 -3.41 16.68
C ILE A 70 6.83 -3.53 17.51
N GLN A 71 6.57 -2.57 18.39
CA GLN A 71 5.38 -2.53 19.23
C GLN A 71 4.75 -1.15 19.16
N GLY A 72 3.43 -1.09 18.94
CA GLY A 72 2.68 0.16 18.92
C GLY A 72 1.49 0.11 19.86
N LEU A 73 1.27 1.19 20.60
CA LEU A 73 0.07 1.42 21.38
C LEU A 73 -0.83 2.40 20.61
N PHE A 74 -1.97 1.90 20.12
CA PHE A 74 -2.94 2.70 19.39
C PHE A 74 -4.12 3.05 20.30
N PHE A 75 -4.74 4.21 20.08
CA PHE A 75 -6.00 4.58 20.70
C PHE A 75 -7.12 4.53 19.64
N LYS A 76 -8.11 3.67 19.83
CA LYS A 76 -9.22 3.42 18.91
C LYS A 76 -10.51 3.23 19.69
N ASN A 77 -11.57 3.96 19.33
CA ASN A 77 -12.89 3.84 19.95
C ASN A 77 -12.85 3.91 21.49
N GLU A 78 -12.12 4.89 22.03
CA GLU A 78 -11.91 5.09 23.48
C GLU A 78 -11.16 3.96 24.21
N ALA A 79 -10.59 3.02 23.48
CA ALA A 79 -9.80 1.92 24.02
C ALA A 79 -8.37 1.92 23.48
N GLU A 80 -7.45 1.40 24.29
CA GLU A 80 -6.07 1.14 23.88
C GLU A 80 -5.98 -0.23 23.19
N GLU A 81 -5.25 -0.26 22.08
CA GLU A 81 -4.96 -1.43 21.26
C GLU A 81 -3.45 -1.61 21.18
N ASN A 82 -2.92 -2.66 21.79
CA ASN A 82 -1.50 -2.97 21.78
C ASN A 82 -1.19 -3.95 20.65
N ILE A 83 -0.42 -3.50 19.66
CA ILE A 83 0.00 -4.31 18.51
C ILE A 83 1.49 -4.60 18.63
N TYR A 84 1.85 -5.87 18.48
CA TYR A 84 3.21 -6.35 18.60
C TYR A 84 3.60 -7.19 17.39
N CYS A 85 4.77 -6.92 16.84
CA CYS A 85 5.43 -7.72 15.82
C CYS A 85 6.83 -8.12 16.31
N GLY A 86 7.12 -9.42 16.27
CA GLY A 86 8.46 -9.94 16.53
C GLY A 86 8.90 -10.87 15.41
N MET A 87 10.10 -10.66 14.89
CA MET A 87 10.71 -11.49 13.85
C MET A 87 12.09 -11.95 14.31
N LYS A 88 12.34 -13.25 14.28
CA LYS A 88 13.67 -13.85 14.53
C LYS A 88 14.16 -14.52 13.26
N MET A 89 15.47 -14.50 13.03
CA MET A 89 16.08 -15.16 11.89
C MET A 89 15.70 -16.65 11.87
N ASN A 90 15.33 -17.15 10.70
CA ASN A 90 14.91 -18.55 10.48
C ASN A 90 13.68 -18.99 11.29
N GLN A 91 12.89 -18.07 11.85
CA GLN A 91 11.64 -18.38 12.55
C GLN A 91 10.45 -17.70 11.89
N LYS A 92 9.26 -18.22 12.18
CA LYS A 92 8.01 -17.58 11.77
C LYS A 92 7.82 -16.29 12.57
N LYS A 93 7.47 -15.23 11.87
CA LYS A 93 7.03 -13.96 12.45
C LYS A 93 5.85 -14.15 13.41
N GLN A 94 5.96 -13.55 14.59
CA GLN A 94 4.90 -13.48 15.59
C GLN A 94 4.21 -12.13 15.50
N PHE A 95 2.88 -12.13 15.42
CA PHE A 95 2.08 -10.91 15.38
C PHE A 95 0.94 -11.00 16.39
N LYS A 96 0.81 -10.02 17.28
CA LYS A 96 -0.14 -10.08 18.41
C LYS A 96 -0.97 -8.81 18.49
N ARG A 97 -2.23 -8.95 18.89
CA ARG A 97 -3.13 -7.87 19.31
C ARG A 97 -3.53 -8.12 20.76
N ASN A 98 -3.30 -7.16 21.63
CA ASN A 98 -3.60 -7.24 23.07
C ASN A 98 -3.08 -8.56 23.67
N LYS A 99 -1.81 -8.88 23.38
CA LYS A 99 -1.08 -10.10 23.78
C LYS A 99 -1.56 -11.41 23.15
N LYS A 100 -2.67 -11.42 22.40
CA LYS A 100 -3.16 -12.60 21.67
C LYS A 100 -2.52 -12.68 20.29
N GLU A 101 -1.88 -13.81 19.99
CA GLU A 101 -1.26 -14.07 18.68
C GLU A 101 -2.30 -14.35 17.60
N TYR A 102 -2.07 -13.80 16.41
CA TYR A 102 -2.87 -14.06 15.22
C TYR A 102 -2.56 -15.44 14.64
N SER A 103 -3.58 -16.22 14.34
CA SER A 103 -3.46 -17.47 13.57
C SER A 103 -3.05 -17.20 12.12
N ARG A 104 -3.60 -16.14 11.52
CA ARG A 104 -3.32 -15.69 10.15
C ARG A 104 -3.08 -14.19 10.15
N LEU A 105 -2.02 -13.73 9.50
CA LEU A 105 -1.74 -12.29 9.38
C LEU A 105 -2.84 -11.53 8.63
N ALA A 106 -3.53 -12.21 7.70
CA ALA A 106 -4.69 -11.66 7.00
C ALA A 106 -5.81 -11.19 7.96
N ASP A 107 -5.92 -11.80 9.16
CA ASP A 107 -6.92 -11.41 10.16
C ASP A 107 -6.60 -10.04 10.83
N HIS A 108 -5.39 -9.50 10.63
CA HIS A 108 -4.97 -8.20 11.13
C HIS A 108 -5.23 -7.06 10.14
N ILE A 109 -5.22 -7.36 8.83
CA ILE A 109 -5.35 -6.34 7.77
C ILE A 109 -6.68 -5.59 7.93
N GLY A 110 -6.61 -4.26 7.83
CA GLY A 110 -7.76 -3.38 8.03
C GLY A 110 -8.03 -2.98 9.48
N LEU A 111 -7.36 -3.57 10.47
CA LEU A 111 -7.48 -3.13 11.87
C LEU A 111 -7.00 -1.69 12.05
N ILE A 112 -5.85 -1.38 11.44
CA ILE A 112 -5.20 -0.07 11.43
C ILE A 112 -5.16 0.39 9.97
N PRO A 113 -6.19 1.06 9.44
CA PRO A 113 -6.15 1.63 8.10
C PRO A 113 -5.04 2.66 7.99
N LEU A 114 -4.28 2.60 6.89
CA LEU A 114 -3.10 3.44 6.67
C LEU A 114 -2.89 3.71 5.18
N VAL A 115 -2.48 4.94 4.87
CA VAL A 115 -2.04 5.37 3.54
C VAL A 115 -0.63 5.90 3.65
N MET A 116 0.26 5.36 2.82
CA MET A 116 1.64 5.81 2.69
C MET A 116 1.85 6.44 1.31
N ILE A 117 2.45 7.62 1.32
CA ILE A 117 2.90 8.37 0.14
C ILE A 117 4.42 8.45 0.24
N SER A 118 5.11 7.90 -0.75
CA SER A 118 6.57 7.79 -0.74
C SER A 118 7.12 7.95 -2.17
N PRO A 119 8.38 8.38 -2.37
CA PRO A 119 8.97 8.51 -3.71
C PRO A 119 8.94 7.20 -4.52
N GLU A 120 8.93 6.06 -3.84
CA GLU A 120 8.85 4.70 -4.35
C GLU A 120 7.51 4.41 -5.04
N ASP A 121 6.47 5.22 -4.80
CA ASP A 121 5.22 5.13 -5.55
C ASP A 121 5.41 5.40 -7.05
N SER A 122 6.56 5.95 -7.47
CA SER A 122 6.96 6.05 -8.88
C SER A 122 6.91 4.71 -9.64
N PHE A 123 7.08 3.58 -8.95
CA PHE A 123 6.92 2.25 -9.54
C PHE A 123 5.52 2.00 -10.11
N LEU A 124 4.47 2.65 -9.58
CA LEU A 124 3.12 2.54 -10.14
C LEU A 124 3.05 3.03 -11.60
N ILE A 125 3.93 3.98 -11.96
CA ILE A 125 4.04 4.53 -13.31
C ILE A 125 5.13 3.80 -14.12
N SER A 126 6.30 3.55 -13.52
CA SER A 126 7.45 2.99 -14.25
C SER A 126 7.32 1.49 -14.51
N GLU A 127 6.68 0.73 -13.61
CA GLU A 127 6.64 -0.72 -13.68
C GLU A 127 5.40 -1.26 -14.40
N GLY A 128 5.29 -2.59 -14.40
CA GLY A 128 4.21 -3.33 -15.02
C GLY A 128 2.88 -3.25 -14.26
N SER A 129 1.91 -3.97 -14.78
CA SER A 129 0.55 -4.05 -14.22
C SER A 129 0.49 -4.69 -12.83
N GLU A 130 1.54 -5.43 -12.43
CA GLU A 130 1.59 -6.07 -11.13
C GLU A 130 1.57 -5.08 -9.98
N ASP A 131 2.40 -4.02 -10.02
CA ASP A 131 2.44 -3.03 -8.95
C ASP A 131 1.14 -2.24 -8.84
N ARG A 132 0.50 -1.95 -9.98
CA ARG A 132 -0.83 -1.32 -10.01
C ARG A 132 -1.92 -2.24 -9.45
N ARG A 133 -1.89 -3.54 -9.75
CA ARG A 133 -2.79 -4.52 -9.11
C ARG A 133 -2.53 -4.62 -7.61
N ARG A 134 -1.26 -4.70 -7.18
CA ARG A 134 -0.91 -4.73 -5.75
C ARG A 134 -1.39 -3.48 -5.01
N PHE A 135 -1.31 -2.31 -5.66
CA PHE A 135 -1.89 -1.07 -5.12
C PHE A 135 -3.39 -1.24 -4.89
N VAL A 136 -4.15 -1.60 -5.93
CA VAL A 136 -5.61 -1.81 -5.84
C VAL A 136 -5.95 -2.85 -4.77
N ASP A 137 -5.30 -4.01 -4.80
CA ASP A 137 -5.51 -5.10 -3.85
C ASP A 137 -5.24 -4.67 -2.42
N SER A 138 -4.17 -3.89 -2.19
CA SER A 138 -3.81 -3.36 -0.88
C SER A 138 -4.84 -2.36 -0.36
N VAL A 139 -5.44 -1.55 -1.23
CA VAL A 139 -6.51 -0.63 -0.83
C VAL A 139 -7.77 -1.39 -0.44
N ILE A 140 -8.26 -2.28 -1.31
CA ILE A 140 -9.52 -3.00 -1.12
C ILE A 140 -9.44 -3.90 0.14
N SER A 141 -8.31 -4.58 0.32
CA SER A 141 -8.12 -5.50 1.46
C SER A 141 -8.16 -4.82 2.83
N GLN A 142 -7.99 -3.49 2.92
CA GLN A 142 -8.06 -2.77 4.20
C GLN A 142 -9.49 -2.58 4.72
N TYR A 143 -10.51 -2.68 3.87
CA TYR A 143 -11.91 -2.50 4.27
C TYR A 143 -12.82 -3.68 3.89
N ASP A 144 -12.39 -4.51 2.93
CA ASP A 144 -13.16 -5.67 2.47
C ASP A 144 -12.40 -6.97 2.79
N ARG A 145 -12.81 -7.62 3.87
CA ARG A 145 -12.22 -8.87 4.34
C ARG A 145 -12.54 -10.05 3.42
N GLU A 146 -13.75 -10.09 2.87
CA GLU A 146 -14.16 -11.15 1.93
C GLU A 146 -13.31 -11.08 0.66
N TYR A 147 -13.07 -9.87 0.15
CA TYR A 147 -12.15 -9.64 -0.97
C TYR A 147 -10.76 -10.19 -0.70
N LEU A 148 -10.18 -9.92 0.49
CA LEU A 148 -8.86 -10.44 0.85
C LEU A 148 -8.84 -11.98 0.90
N GLU A 149 -9.90 -12.60 1.42
CA GLU A 149 -10.04 -14.06 1.44
C GLU A 149 -10.16 -14.64 0.03
N ASP A 150 -10.99 -14.06 -0.84
CA ASP A 150 -11.12 -14.46 -2.25
C ASP A 150 -9.79 -14.26 -3.00
N LEU A 151 -9.05 -13.18 -2.76
CA LEU A 151 -7.73 -12.92 -3.35
C LEU A 151 -6.69 -13.96 -2.93
N ILE A 152 -6.66 -14.35 -1.65
CA ILE A 152 -5.75 -15.39 -1.14
C ILE A 152 -6.10 -16.75 -1.78
N ILE A 153 -7.39 -17.08 -1.84
CA ILE A 153 -7.88 -18.32 -2.45
C ILE A 153 -7.52 -18.35 -3.95
N TYR A 154 -7.82 -17.29 -4.68
CA TYR A 154 -7.52 -17.14 -6.10
C TYR A 154 -6.04 -17.35 -6.40
N ASN A 155 -5.15 -16.67 -5.66
CA ASN A 155 -3.72 -16.78 -5.87
C ASN A 155 -3.18 -18.19 -5.58
N ARG A 156 -3.73 -18.88 -4.57
CA ARG A 156 -3.38 -20.27 -4.27
C ARG A 156 -3.79 -21.21 -5.40
N ILE A 157 -5.03 -21.12 -5.86
CA ILE A 157 -5.57 -21.92 -6.98
C ILE A 157 -4.74 -21.67 -8.25
N LEU A 158 -4.44 -20.40 -8.54
CA LEU A 158 -3.61 -20.01 -9.68
C LEU A 158 -2.21 -20.65 -9.62
N GLN A 159 -1.58 -20.68 -8.44
CA GLN A 159 -0.28 -21.34 -8.26
C GLN A 159 -0.38 -22.85 -8.50
N HIS A 160 -1.43 -23.52 -8.00
CA HIS A 160 -1.65 -24.95 -8.25
C HIS A 160 -1.88 -25.24 -9.73
N ARG A 161 -2.73 -24.46 -10.41
CA ARG A 161 -2.95 -24.56 -11.86
C ARG A 161 -1.65 -24.39 -12.65
N ASN A 162 -0.87 -23.36 -12.33
CA ASN A 162 0.42 -23.11 -12.99
C ASN A 162 1.44 -24.22 -12.74
N LYS A 163 1.41 -24.86 -11.55
CA LYS A 163 2.25 -26.02 -11.25
C LYS A 163 1.84 -27.22 -12.12
N LEU A 164 0.54 -27.48 -12.25
CA LEU A 164 0.01 -28.55 -13.08
C LEU A 164 0.38 -28.37 -14.57
N LEU A 165 0.29 -27.15 -15.11
CA LEU A 165 0.72 -26.85 -16.48
C LEU A 165 2.21 -27.16 -16.72
N LYS A 166 3.07 -26.88 -15.73
CA LYS A 166 4.50 -27.23 -15.79
C LYS A 166 4.73 -28.73 -15.71
N GLU A 167 3.95 -29.43 -14.89
CA GLU A 167 4.01 -30.89 -14.78
C GLU A 167 3.63 -31.58 -16.11
N PHE A 168 2.61 -31.08 -16.81
CA PHE A 168 2.24 -31.57 -18.14
C PHE A 168 3.38 -31.40 -19.15
N ALA A 169 4.01 -30.22 -19.18
CA ALA A 169 5.13 -29.95 -20.06
C ALA A 169 6.35 -30.86 -19.79
N ASN A 170 6.61 -31.18 -18.52
CA ASN A 170 7.75 -32.01 -18.12
C ASN A 170 7.52 -33.51 -18.33
N SER A 171 6.29 -33.98 -18.08
CA SER A 171 5.95 -35.41 -18.13
C SER A 171 5.44 -35.87 -19.50
N GLY A 172 5.05 -34.94 -20.37
CA GLY A 172 4.35 -35.25 -21.62
C GLY A 172 2.94 -35.80 -21.41
N THR A 173 2.40 -35.72 -20.19
CA THR A 173 1.04 -36.16 -19.86
C THR A 173 0.08 -34.97 -19.83
N TYR A 174 -1.19 -35.23 -20.09
CA TYR A 174 -2.26 -34.24 -20.02
C TYR A 174 -3.44 -34.85 -19.26
N ASP A 175 -3.76 -34.25 -18.12
CA ASP A 175 -4.90 -34.61 -17.28
C ASP A 175 -5.93 -33.47 -17.34
N GLU A 176 -6.93 -33.65 -18.21
CA GLU A 176 -7.98 -32.67 -18.45
C GLU A 176 -8.87 -32.46 -17.22
N ASP A 177 -9.24 -33.55 -16.54
CA ASP A 177 -10.15 -33.52 -15.38
C ASP A 177 -9.54 -32.72 -14.23
N SER A 178 -8.26 -32.96 -13.92
CA SER A 178 -7.55 -32.20 -12.91
C SER A 178 -7.45 -30.71 -13.27
N LEU A 179 -7.25 -30.38 -14.55
CA LEU A 179 -7.18 -29.00 -15.00
C LEU A 179 -8.54 -28.30 -14.95
N GLU A 180 -9.62 -28.99 -15.34
CA GLU A 180 -10.98 -28.46 -15.29
C GLU A 180 -11.40 -28.17 -13.85
N LEU A 181 -11.05 -29.03 -12.88
CA LEU A 181 -11.28 -28.78 -11.47
C LEU A 181 -10.67 -27.45 -11.01
N TRP A 182 -9.43 -27.17 -11.40
CA TRP A 182 -8.78 -25.89 -11.06
C TRP A 182 -9.39 -24.70 -11.79
N ASN A 183 -9.84 -24.89 -13.04
CA ASN A 183 -10.55 -23.85 -13.77
C ASN A 183 -11.85 -23.46 -13.05
N ASP A 184 -12.67 -24.44 -12.68
CA ASP A 184 -13.94 -24.21 -11.99
C ASP A 184 -13.73 -23.51 -10.63
N GLN A 185 -12.70 -23.92 -9.88
CA GLN A 185 -12.35 -23.27 -8.61
C GLN A 185 -11.83 -21.82 -8.79
N LEU A 186 -11.18 -21.50 -9.91
CA LEU A 186 -10.63 -20.16 -10.17
C LEU A 186 -11.72 -19.14 -10.51
N ILE A 187 -12.82 -19.59 -11.11
CA ILE A 187 -13.87 -18.71 -11.68
C ILE A 187 -14.55 -17.87 -10.61
N ALA A 188 -15.07 -18.50 -9.55
CA ALA A 188 -15.85 -17.82 -8.52
C ALA A 188 -15.07 -16.69 -7.82
N PRO A 189 -13.88 -16.92 -7.23
CA PRO A 189 -13.12 -15.83 -6.60
C PRO A 189 -12.63 -14.82 -7.64
N GLY A 190 -12.30 -15.24 -8.87
CA GLY A 190 -11.88 -14.31 -9.94
C GLY A 190 -12.97 -13.32 -10.34
N LYS A 191 -14.23 -13.76 -10.46
CA LYS A 191 -15.38 -12.88 -10.76
C LYS A 191 -15.60 -11.85 -9.65
N LYS A 192 -15.62 -12.29 -8.39
CA LYS A 192 -15.77 -11.39 -7.24
C LYS A 192 -14.65 -10.35 -7.16
N ILE A 193 -13.40 -10.76 -7.39
CA ILE A 193 -12.25 -9.83 -7.43
C ILE A 193 -12.44 -8.79 -8.53
N HIS A 194 -12.83 -9.22 -9.74
CA HIS A 194 -13.06 -8.31 -10.85
C HIS A 194 -14.15 -7.28 -10.53
N GLU A 195 -15.30 -7.72 -10.02
CA GLU A 195 -16.43 -6.85 -9.67
C GLU A 195 -16.05 -5.82 -8.61
N LYS A 196 -15.36 -6.25 -7.54
CA LYS A 196 -14.90 -5.37 -6.46
C LYS A 196 -13.88 -4.35 -6.93
N ARG A 197 -12.94 -4.76 -7.79
CA ARG A 197 -11.97 -3.84 -8.41
C ARG A 197 -12.64 -2.82 -9.31
N LYS A 198 -13.58 -3.25 -10.15
CA LYS A 198 -14.36 -2.36 -11.02
C LYS A 198 -15.11 -1.30 -10.21
N GLN A 199 -15.87 -1.74 -9.20
CA GLN A 199 -16.59 -0.85 -8.29
C GLN A 199 -15.66 0.13 -7.58
N PHE A 200 -14.51 -0.35 -7.07
CA PHE A 200 -13.51 0.48 -6.41
C PHE A 200 -12.99 1.58 -7.34
N ILE A 201 -12.55 1.21 -8.55
CA ILE A 201 -11.97 2.18 -9.50
C ILE A 201 -13.01 3.21 -9.94
N GLU A 202 -14.25 2.80 -10.24
CA GLU A 202 -15.34 3.70 -10.61
C GLU A 202 -15.62 4.76 -9.52
N GLN A 203 -15.57 4.37 -8.25
CA GLN A 203 -15.77 5.29 -7.13
C GLN A 203 -14.52 6.15 -6.82
N LEU A 204 -13.31 5.64 -7.10
CA LEU A 204 -12.05 6.34 -6.86
C LEU A 204 -11.83 7.48 -7.87
N ILE A 205 -12.19 7.28 -9.15
CA ILE A 205 -11.95 8.24 -10.24
C ILE A 205 -12.39 9.68 -9.92
N PRO A 206 -13.65 9.96 -9.49
CA PRO A 206 -14.08 11.33 -9.26
C PRO A 206 -13.31 12.00 -8.11
N VAL A 207 -12.97 11.24 -7.06
CA VAL A 207 -12.19 11.75 -5.92
C VAL A 207 -10.75 12.04 -6.35
N PHE A 208 -10.15 11.14 -7.14
CA PHE A 208 -8.83 11.31 -7.72
C PHE A 208 -8.74 12.55 -8.62
N GLN A 209 -9.71 12.73 -9.52
CA GLN A 209 -9.76 13.89 -10.41
C GLN A 209 -9.86 15.20 -9.63
N LYS A 210 -10.69 15.24 -8.57
CA LYS A 210 -10.81 16.41 -7.70
C LYS A 210 -9.48 16.78 -7.04
N TYR A 211 -8.75 15.81 -6.48
CA TYR A 211 -7.44 16.07 -5.88
C TYR A 211 -6.42 16.53 -6.92
N TYR A 212 -6.41 15.89 -8.10
CA TYR A 212 -5.50 16.27 -9.16
C TYR A 212 -5.75 17.70 -9.63
N GLU A 213 -7.00 18.06 -9.88
CA GLU A 213 -7.41 19.42 -10.29
C GLU A 213 -6.99 20.44 -9.23
N TYR A 214 -7.28 20.16 -7.96
CA TYR A 214 -6.90 21.01 -6.84
C TYR A 214 -5.40 21.25 -6.81
N ILE A 215 -4.57 20.20 -6.87
CA ILE A 215 -3.10 20.33 -6.78
C ILE A 215 -2.51 20.97 -8.04
N SER A 216 -2.95 20.56 -9.23
CA SER A 216 -2.44 21.03 -10.53
C SER A 216 -2.92 22.43 -10.94
N SER A 217 -3.88 23.03 -10.23
CA SER A 217 -4.55 24.29 -10.61
C SER A 217 -5.40 24.19 -11.89
N GLY A 218 -5.89 22.99 -12.24
CA GLY A 218 -6.88 22.79 -13.30
C GLY A 218 -6.38 22.88 -14.75
N ASN A 219 -5.07 22.88 -14.99
CA ASN A 219 -4.52 23.03 -16.34
C ASN A 219 -4.48 21.73 -17.16
N GLU A 220 -4.88 20.61 -16.57
CA GLU A 220 -4.65 19.26 -17.10
C GLU A 220 -5.81 18.33 -16.73
N SER A 221 -6.13 17.41 -17.64
CA SER A 221 -7.12 16.35 -17.40
C SER A 221 -6.44 15.01 -17.15
N VAL A 222 -6.95 14.23 -16.20
CA VAL A 222 -6.41 12.91 -15.85
C VAL A 222 -7.49 11.85 -15.86
N SER A 223 -7.10 10.62 -16.22
CA SER A 223 -7.99 9.47 -16.18
C SER A 223 -7.30 8.21 -15.71
N LEU A 224 -8.12 7.32 -15.15
CA LEU A 224 -7.80 5.97 -14.75
C LEU A 224 -8.74 5.03 -15.50
N THR A 225 -8.20 4.05 -16.22
CA THR A 225 -9.01 3.04 -16.93
C THR A 225 -8.63 1.67 -16.43
N TYR A 226 -9.57 0.97 -15.80
CA TYR A 226 -9.39 -0.42 -15.43
C TYR A 226 -9.57 -1.32 -16.66
N GLN A 227 -8.55 -2.10 -16.99
CA GLN A 227 -8.57 -3.04 -18.09
C GLN A 227 -8.54 -4.46 -17.54
N SER A 228 -9.59 -5.22 -17.79
CA SER A 228 -9.70 -6.62 -17.38
C SER A 228 -10.15 -7.49 -18.53
N HIS A 229 -9.63 -8.72 -18.59
CA HIS A 229 -10.11 -9.71 -19.54
C HIS A 229 -11.57 -10.10 -19.28
N LEU A 230 -12.02 -10.01 -18.02
CA LEU A 230 -13.36 -10.41 -17.59
C LEU A 230 -14.44 -9.37 -17.95
N GLU A 231 -14.08 -8.22 -18.53
CA GLU A 231 -15.04 -7.18 -18.88
C GLU A 231 -15.96 -7.59 -20.05
N ASN A 232 -15.41 -8.35 -21.02
CA ASN A 232 -16.10 -8.63 -22.28
C ASN A 232 -16.50 -10.10 -22.46
N GLU A 233 -15.90 -11.02 -21.70
CA GLU A 233 -16.07 -12.45 -21.90
C GLU A 233 -16.24 -13.19 -20.57
N ASP A 234 -17.03 -14.27 -20.59
CA ASP A 234 -17.16 -15.15 -19.43
C ASP A 234 -15.82 -15.86 -19.13
N PHE A 235 -15.50 -15.96 -17.84
CA PHE A 235 -14.21 -16.47 -17.40
C PHE A 235 -13.98 -17.94 -17.78
N LYS A 236 -15.02 -18.78 -17.85
CA LYS A 236 -14.88 -20.18 -18.31
C LYS A 236 -14.47 -20.24 -19.78
N THR A 237 -15.09 -19.39 -20.61
CA THR A 237 -14.76 -19.27 -22.04
C THR A 237 -13.31 -18.81 -22.23
N LEU A 238 -12.87 -17.80 -21.47
CA LEU A 238 -11.49 -17.30 -21.51
C LEU A 238 -10.48 -18.40 -21.15
N LEU A 239 -10.72 -19.17 -20.09
CA LEU A 239 -9.82 -20.27 -19.68
C LEU A 239 -9.75 -21.36 -20.75
N SER A 240 -10.88 -21.69 -21.38
CA SER A 240 -10.96 -22.69 -22.43
C SER A 240 -10.24 -22.25 -23.70
N SER A 241 -10.44 -20.99 -24.13
CA SER A 241 -9.84 -20.44 -25.35
C SER A 241 -8.34 -20.19 -25.23
N SER A 242 -7.85 -19.89 -24.02
CA SER A 242 -6.44 -19.67 -23.73
C SER A 242 -5.64 -20.95 -23.45
N LEU A 243 -6.29 -22.11 -23.31
CA LEU A 243 -5.65 -23.37 -22.90
C LEU A 243 -4.39 -23.71 -23.71
N ARG A 244 -4.46 -23.68 -25.04
CA ARG A 244 -3.29 -23.98 -25.90
C ARG A 244 -2.12 -23.05 -25.62
N LYS A 245 -2.39 -21.77 -25.41
CA LYS A 245 -1.39 -20.75 -25.09
C LYS A 245 -0.81 -20.98 -23.69
N ASP A 246 -1.65 -21.30 -22.72
CA ASP A 246 -1.25 -21.61 -21.34
C ASP A 246 -0.36 -22.85 -21.26
N MET A 247 -0.65 -23.90 -22.04
CA MET A 247 0.19 -25.11 -22.12
C MET A 247 1.59 -24.81 -22.66
N ILE A 248 1.69 -23.97 -23.70
CA ILE A 248 2.98 -23.58 -24.29
C ILE A 248 3.78 -22.70 -23.31
N LEU A 249 3.12 -21.72 -22.69
CA LEU A 249 3.77 -20.76 -21.81
C LEU A 249 3.98 -21.28 -20.37
N GLN A 250 3.31 -22.39 -20.01
CA GLN A 250 3.37 -23.05 -18.71
C GLN A 250 2.90 -22.14 -17.55
N TYR A 251 1.99 -21.21 -17.85
CA TYR A 251 1.30 -20.37 -16.88
C TYR A 251 -0.04 -19.88 -17.44
N THR A 252 -0.96 -19.54 -16.54
CA THR A 252 -2.27 -18.98 -16.87
C THR A 252 -2.15 -17.59 -17.48
N THR A 253 -2.70 -17.39 -18.68
CA THR A 253 -2.55 -16.12 -19.44
C THR A 253 -3.76 -15.19 -19.35
N VAL A 254 -4.85 -15.61 -18.73
CA VAL A 254 -6.11 -14.88 -18.60
C VAL A 254 -6.60 -14.84 -17.15
N GLY A 255 -7.45 -13.86 -16.82
CA GLY A 255 -7.98 -13.66 -15.46
C GLY A 255 -7.41 -12.44 -14.73
N THR A 256 -7.88 -12.22 -13.51
CA THR A 256 -7.64 -10.97 -12.77
C THR A 256 -6.20 -10.71 -12.36
N HIS A 257 -5.35 -11.74 -12.35
CA HIS A 257 -3.90 -11.59 -12.18
C HIS A 257 -3.19 -10.99 -13.41
N LYS A 258 -3.92 -10.73 -14.50
CA LYS A 258 -3.41 -10.06 -15.70
C LYS A 258 -4.04 -8.69 -15.96
N ASP A 259 -5.00 -8.27 -15.14
CA ASP A 259 -5.64 -6.96 -15.25
C ASP A 259 -4.62 -5.82 -15.13
N ASP A 260 -4.97 -4.65 -15.65
CA ASP A 260 -4.16 -3.44 -15.55
C ASP A 260 -5.01 -2.22 -15.19
N LEU A 261 -4.35 -1.19 -14.67
CA LEU A 261 -4.90 0.14 -14.45
C LEU A 261 -4.12 1.13 -15.31
N ILE A 262 -4.73 1.64 -16.36
CA ILE A 262 -4.07 2.55 -17.31
C ILE A 262 -4.16 3.97 -16.79
N PHE A 263 -3.01 4.64 -16.71
CA PHE A 263 -2.89 6.04 -16.31
C PHE A 263 -2.71 6.95 -17.52
N THR A 264 -3.57 7.95 -17.68
CA THR A 264 -3.41 8.96 -18.74
C THR A 264 -3.51 10.39 -18.22
N VAL A 265 -2.80 11.29 -18.90
CA VAL A 265 -2.88 12.75 -18.73
C VAL A 265 -3.12 13.35 -20.10
N ASN A 266 -4.16 14.17 -20.24
CA ASN A 266 -4.60 14.75 -21.52
C ASN A 266 -4.75 13.69 -22.62
N ASN A 267 -5.30 12.52 -22.26
CA ASN A 267 -5.46 11.33 -23.12
C ASN A 267 -4.18 10.64 -23.59
N PHE A 268 -3.00 11.05 -23.11
CA PHE A 268 -1.73 10.39 -23.41
C PHE A 268 -1.26 9.51 -22.25
N PRO A 269 -0.60 8.36 -22.52
CA PRO A 269 -0.06 7.51 -21.46
C PRO A 269 0.91 8.26 -20.55
N LEU A 270 0.61 8.30 -19.24
CA LEU A 270 1.37 9.06 -18.25
C LEU A 270 2.86 8.64 -18.22
N LYS A 271 3.13 7.35 -18.35
CA LYS A 271 4.49 6.79 -18.38
C LYS A 271 5.35 7.35 -19.51
N LYS A 272 4.76 7.60 -20.69
CA LYS A 272 5.51 8.02 -21.89
C LYS A 272 5.55 9.54 -22.08
N SER A 273 4.48 10.22 -21.69
CA SER A 273 4.25 11.62 -22.06
C SER A 273 4.17 12.57 -20.86
N GLY A 274 4.03 12.05 -19.65
CA GLY A 274 3.97 12.87 -18.44
C GLY A 274 5.34 13.40 -18.01
N SER A 275 5.42 14.70 -17.74
CA SER A 275 6.58 15.29 -17.04
C SER A 275 6.72 14.74 -15.63
N GLN A 276 7.91 14.85 -15.04
CA GLN A 276 8.13 14.41 -13.65
C GLN A 276 7.19 15.09 -12.65
N GLY A 277 6.86 16.37 -12.85
CA GLY A 277 5.92 17.10 -12.00
C GLY A 277 4.48 16.57 -12.11
N GLN A 278 4.05 16.23 -13.34
CA GLN A 278 2.74 15.60 -13.59
C GLN A 278 2.66 14.22 -12.96
N GLN A 279 3.68 13.38 -13.15
CA GLN A 279 3.76 12.04 -12.55
C GLN A 279 3.64 12.09 -11.02
N LYS A 280 4.36 13.01 -10.36
CA LYS A 280 4.27 13.18 -8.90
C LYS A 280 2.90 13.68 -8.46
N THR A 281 2.34 14.68 -9.14
CA THR A 281 1.01 15.20 -8.85
C THR A 281 -0.04 14.11 -8.99
N PHE A 282 0.09 13.26 -10.01
CA PHE A 282 -0.78 12.12 -10.26
C PHE A 282 -0.74 11.12 -9.10
N LEU A 283 0.46 10.71 -8.68
CA LEU A 283 0.62 9.76 -7.58
C LEU A 283 0.12 10.34 -6.25
N LEU A 284 0.43 11.60 -5.97
CA LEU A 284 -0.05 12.29 -4.78
C LEU A 284 -1.58 12.34 -4.75
N ALA A 285 -2.21 12.77 -5.84
CA ALA A 285 -3.67 12.79 -5.96
C ALA A 285 -4.29 11.40 -5.83
N LEU A 286 -3.66 10.38 -6.41
CA LEU A 286 -4.13 8.98 -6.33
C LEU A 286 -4.12 8.47 -4.89
N LYS A 287 -3.06 8.76 -4.13
CA LYS A 287 -2.94 8.35 -2.72
C LYS A 287 -3.86 9.15 -1.79
N LEU A 288 -4.07 10.44 -2.05
CA LEU A 288 -5.04 11.24 -1.30
C LEU A 288 -6.48 10.76 -1.58
N ALA A 289 -6.79 10.39 -2.83
CA ALA A 289 -8.07 9.78 -3.16
C ALA A 289 -8.26 8.43 -2.47
N GLN A 290 -7.22 7.60 -2.39
CA GLN A 290 -7.22 6.38 -1.59
C GLN A 290 -7.56 6.68 -0.12
N PHE A 291 -6.96 7.71 0.48
CA PHE A 291 -7.23 8.09 1.87
C PHE A 291 -8.71 8.40 2.09
N ASP A 292 -9.30 9.26 1.25
CA ASP A 292 -10.71 9.63 1.34
C ASP A 292 -11.63 8.44 1.14
N PHE A 293 -11.28 7.58 0.19
CA PHE A 293 -12.05 6.39 -0.09
C PHE A 293 -12.12 5.46 1.13
N ILE A 294 -10.97 5.16 1.76
CA ILE A 294 -10.92 4.32 2.97
C ILE A 294 -11.66 5.01 4.13
N LYS A 295 -11.47 6.32 4.30
CA LYS A 295 -12.13 7.10 5.34
C LYS A 295 -13.65 7.02 5.24
N ASN A 296 -14.19 7.20 4.03
CA ASN A 296 -15.63 7.21 3.78
C ASN A 296 -16.28 5.84 3.98
N ILE A 297 -15.57 4.75 3.68
CA ILE A 297 -16.10 3.39 3.88
C ILE A 297 -16.04 2.97 5.34
N ASN A 298 -14.91 3.19 6.00
CA ASN A 298 -14.68 2.66 7.34
C ASN A 298 -15.18 3.59 8.47
N ASN A 299 -15.63 4.81 8.14
CA ASN A 299 -15.92 5.87 9.12
C ASN A 299 -14.77 6.09 10.13
N LEU A 300 -13.55 5.78 9.72
CA LEU A 300 -12.34 5.85 10.52
C LEU A 300 -11.28 6.55 9.70
N ASN A 301 -10.67 7.59 10.27
CA ASN A 301 -9.54 8.26 9.64
C ASN A 301 -8.34 7.30 9.61
N PRO A 302 -7.81 6.97 8.41
CA PRO A 302 -6.56 6.25 8.28
C PRO A 302 -5.40 7.06 8.88
N LEU A 303 -4.31 6.37 9.23
CA LEU A 303 -3.03 7.04 9.43
C LEU A 303 -2.49 7.48 8.07
N LEU A 304 -1.95 8.70 7.98
CA LEU A 304 -1.32 9.21 6.76
C LEU A 304 0.19 9.30 6.98
N LEU A 305 0.97 8.54 6.20
CA LEU A 305 2.43 8.61 6.20
C LEU A 305 2.90 9.34 4.94
N LEU A 306 3.67 10.40 5.11
CA LEU A 306 4.21 11.24 4.05
C LEU A 306 5.73 11.18 4.10
N ASP A 307 6.33 10.37 3.25
CA ASP A 307 7.78 10.13 3.22
C ASP A 307 8.47 11.00 2.17
N ASP A 308 9.34 11.91 2.60
CA ASP A 308 10.18 12.81 1.79
C ASP A 308 9.43 13.48 0.61
N ILE A 309 8.13 13.71 0.80
CA ILE A 309 7.19 14.19 -0.23
C ILE A 309 7.48 15.61 -0.72
N PHE A 310 8.15 16.42 0.10
CA PHE A 310 8.47 17.81 -0.22
C PHE A 310 9.74 17.96 -1.05
N ASP A 311 10.55 16.90 -1.16
CA ASP A 311 11.70 16.91 -2.04
C ASP A 311 11.19 16.85 -3.48
N LYS A 312 11.47 17.91 -4.26
CA LYS A 312 11.13 18.03 -5.69
C LYS A 312 9.64 18.26 -6.03
N LEU A 313 8.85 18.80 -5.10
CA LEU A 313 7.62 19.54 -5.42
C LEU A 313 7.94 21.04 -5.50
N ASP A 314 7.24 21.77 -6.38
CA ASP A 314 7.34 23.24 -6.41
C ASP A 314 6.60 23.87 -5.22
N ALA A 315 6.92 25.14 -4.93
CA ALA A 315 6.39 25.85 -3.77
C ALA A 315 4.85 25.96 -3.76
N ILE A 316 4.21 26.05 -4.92
CA ILE A 316 2.75 26.15 -5.03
C ILE A 316 2.12 24.81 -4.62
N ARG A 317 2.64 23.70 -5.15
CA ARG A 317 2.15 22.35 -4.79
C ARG A 317 2.39 22.01 -3.33
N VAL A 318 3.55 22.37 -2.77
CA VAL A 318 3.82 22.22 -1.33
C VAL A 318 2.78 22.99 -0.52
N SER A 319 2.55 24.26 -0.85
CA SER A 319 1.55 25.09 -0.15
C SER A 319 0.15 24.48 -0.18
N LYS A 320 -0.30 23.96 -1.33
CA LYS A 320 -1.61 23.29 -1.47
C LYS A 320 -1.70 22.00 -0.67
N LEU A 321 -0.66 21.19 -0.67
CA LEU A 321 -0.62 19.96 0.11
C LEU A 321 -0.72 20.26 1.62
N LEU A 322 -0.04 21.31 2.07
CA LEU A 322 -0.10 21.76 3.45
C LEU A 322 -1.46 22.31 3.82
N ALA A 323 -2.10 23.07 2.91
CA ALA A 323 -3.47 23.52 3.10
C ALA A 323 -4.41 22.32 3.33
N LEU A 324 -4.31 21.28 2.50
CA LEU A 324 -5.09 20.04 2.70
C LEU A 324 -4.81 19.39 4.05
N VAL A 325 -3.53 19.19 4.39
CA VAL A 325 -3.08 18.56 5.64
C VAL A 325 -3.52 19.37 6.88
N SER A 326 -3.63 20.69 6.75
CA SER A 326 -4.09 21.61 7.79
C SER A 326 -5.60 21.60 8.02
N GLU A 327 -6.39 21.08 7.08
CA GLU A 327 -7.80 20.92 7.31
C GLU A 327 -7.98 19.76 8.32
N ASN A 328 -8.96 19.87 9.24
CA ASN A 328 -9.32 18.81 10.20
C ASN A 328 -9.86 17.52 9.54
N HIS A 329 -9.66 17.39 8.24
CA HIS A 329 -10.01 16.27 7.40
C HIS A 329 -9.14 15.04 7.68
N PHE A 330 -7.85 15.22 7.95
CA PHE A 330 -6.93 14.12 8.23
C PHE A 330 -6.94 13.72 9.71
N GLY A 331 -6.64 12.44 9.97
CA GLY A 331 -6.53 11.89 11.32
C GLY A 331 -5.19 12.26 11.96
N GLN A 332 -4.31 11.26 12.05
CA GLN A 332 -2.93 11.45 12.47
C GLN A 332 -2.00 11.30 11.27
N ILE A 333 -1.01 12.19 11.19
CA ILE A 333 -0.11 12.36 10.06
C ILE A 333 1.33 12.23 10.54
N PHE A 334 2.12 11.46 9.81
CA PHE A 334 3.56 11.33 10.01
C PHE A 334 4.28 11.83 8.78
N ILE A 335 5.22 12.74 8.96
CA ILE A 335 5.90 13.43 7.86
C ILE A 335 7.40 13.25 8.03
N THR A 336 8.13 12.91 6.96
CA THR A 336 9.58 12.99 6.95
C THR A 336 10.04 14.15 6.07
N ASP A 337 11.03 14.89 6.56
CA ASP A 337 11.70 15.94 5.79
C ASP A 337 13.20 15.97 6.12
N THR A 338 13.99 16.47 5.17
CA THR A 338 15.40 16.80 5.34
C THR A 338 15.64 18.22 5.81
N ASN A 339 14.66 19.11 5.64
CA ASN A 339 14.79 20.53 5.93
C ASN A 339 13.97 20.93 7.17
N LEU A 340 14.69 21.23 8.27
CA LEU A 340 14.11 21.67 9.54
C LEU A 340 13.44 23.04 9.41
N GLU A 341 14.13 24.04 8.86
CA GLU A 341 13.61 25.40 8.75
C GLU A 341 12.31 25.42 7.94
N ARG A 342 12.25 24.67 6.83
CA ARG A 342 11.03 24.52 6.02
C ARG A 342 9.92 23.91 6.86
N THR A 343 10.20 22.83 7.57
CA THR A 343 9.21 22.14 8.41
C THR A 343 8.68 23.06 9.51
N GLU A 344 9.54 23.80 10.21
CA GLU A 344 9.14 24.75 11.25
C GLU A 344 8.33 25.93 10.70
N GLN A 345 8.72 26.49 9.55
CA GLN A 345 7.96 27.55 8.86
C GLN A 345 6.58 27.09 8.42
N ILE A 346 6.44 25.81 8.12
CA ILE A 346 5.18 25.18 7.76
C ILE A 346 4.32 24.99 9.00
N LEU A 347 4.86 24.33 10.03
CA LEU A 347 4.14 23.99 11.25
C LEU A 347 3.71 25.23 12.04
N SER A 348 4.52 26.29 12.05
CA SER A 348 4.19 27.56 12.72
C SER A 348 2.95 28.26 12.15
N LYS A 349 2.54 27.92 10.93
CA LYS A 349 1.30 28.44 10.30
C LYS A 349 0.07 27.61 10.65
N LEU A 350 0.25 26.44 11.27
CA LEU A 350 -0.82 25.53 11.64
C LEU A 350 -1.28 25.79 13.07
N THR A 351 -2.59 25.77 13.30
CA THR A 351 -3.20 25.89 14.63
C THR A 351 -3.54 24.53 15.25
N ILE A 352 -2.80 23.48 14.86
CA ILE A 352 -3.07 22.08 15.21
C ILE A 352 -1.92 21.58 16.07
N ASP A 353 -2.23 20.67 17.00
CA ASP A 353 -1.22 19.97 17.79
C ASP A 353 -0.19 19.25 16.89
N TYR A 354 1.09 19.39 17.22
CA TYR A 354 2.16 18.75 16.47
C TYR A 354 3.36 18.43 17.36
N GLN A 355 4.17 17.46 16.92
CA GLN A 355 5.47 17.15 17.49
C GLN A 355 6.54 17.07 16.39
N VAL A 356 7.76 17.50 16.71
CA VAL A 356 8.92 17.45 15.83
C VAL A 356 10.00 16.62 16.49
N PHE A 357 10.57 15.69 15.73
CA PHE A 357 11.59 14.74 16.18
C PHE A 357 12.84 14.91 15.33
N ASN A 358 14.00 15.10 15.96
CA ASN A 358 15.27 15.18 15.25
C ASN A 358 15.90 13.79 15.14
N VAL A 359 16.01 13.28 13.91
CA VAL A 359 16.52 11.93 13.63
C VAL A 359 17.96 12.00 13.17
N THR A 360 18.88 11.45 13.98
CA THR A 360 20.32 11.41 13.69
C THR A 360 20.84 9.98 13.79
N LYS A 361 21.19 9.37 12.64
CA LYS A 361 21.78 8.03 12.55
C LYS A 361 21.06 6.94 13.39
N GLY A 362 19.74 6.90 13.35
CA GLY A 362 18.96 5.91 14.12
C GLY A 362 18.77 6.24 15.61
N ALA A 363 19.19 7.43 16.05
CA ALA A 363 18.80 8.02 17.33
C ALA A 363 17.77 9.14 17.10
N ILE A 364 16.88 9.35 18.06
CA ILE A 364 15.81 10.35 17.98
C ILE A 364 15.88 11.21 19.23
N ALA A 365 15.89 12.53 19.04
CA ALA A 365 15.95 13.54 20.10
C ALA A 365 14.78 14.51 20.00
#